data_AF-A0A382NWV5-F1
#
_entry.id   AF-A0A382NWV5-F1
#
_cell.length_a   1.000
_cell.length_b   1.000
_cell.length_c   1.000
_cell.angle_alpha   90.00
_cell.angle_beta   90.00
_cell.angle_gamma   90.00
#
_symmetry.space_group_name_H-M   'P 1'
#
loop_
_entity.id
_entity.type
_entity.pdbx_description
1 polymer ?
#
loop_
_entity_poly.entity_id
_entity_poly.type
_entity_poly.pdbx_seq_one_letter_code
_entity_poly.pdbx_strand_id
1 'polypeptide(L)'
;MDQFEDVIGSISRPFEQEIRKGCTDEVVIGGMKNYVGNWVTKSRQLDLGLAEKQKLRDLADLFADYDLLTPMERLTQIEKAKKMISNPKVDTKSEAASSRIEETIDLPLFANV
;
A
#
# COMPACT_ATOMS: atom_id res chain seq x y z
N MET A 1 -23.44 -11.82 -3.85
CA MET A 1 -22.19 -11.08 -4.12
C MET A 1 -21.43 -11.06 -2.82
N ASP A 2 -20.12 -11.25 -2.86
CA ASP A 2 -19.29 -11.23 -1.66
C ASP A 2 -19.18 -9.77 -1.16
N GLN A 3 -19.59 -9.51 0.08
CA GLN A 3 -19.59 -8.18 0.67
C GLN A 3 -18.19 -7.56 0.68
N PHE A 4 -17.15 -8.40 0.80
CA PHE A 4 -15.77 -7.94 0.72
C PHE A 4 -15.41 -7.46 -0.69
N GLU A 5 -15.81 -8.19 -1.73
CA GLU A 5 -15.59 -7.80 -3.12
C GLU A 5 -16.28 -6.47 -3.47
N ASP A 6 -17.48 -6.22 -2.92
CA ASP A 6 -18.17 -4.94 -3.10
C ASP A 6 -17.42 -3.76 -2.45
N VAL A 7 -16.84 -3.98 -1.26
CA VAL A 7 -15.99 -3.00 -0.57
C VAL A 7 -14.74 -2.72 -1.39
N ILE A 8 -14.05 -3.76 -1.84
CA ILE A 8 -12.84 -3.67 -2.65
C ILE A 8 -13.09 -2.97 -3.99
N GLY A 9 -14.20 -3.29 -4.66
CA GLY A 9 -14.62 -2.62 -5.89
C GLY A 9 -14.90 -1.13 -5.66
N SER A 10 -15.48 -0.79 -4.49
CA SER A 10 -15.71 0.61 -4.11
C SER A 10 -14.39 1.36 -3.83
N ILE A 11 -13.41 0.72 -3.19
CA ILE A 11 -12.10 1.30 -2.92
C ILE A 11 -11.30 1.52 -4.21
N SER A 12 -11.37 0.57 -5.15
CA SER A 12 -10.55 0.58 -6.37
C SER A 12 -10.94 1.68 -7.37
N ARG A 13 -12.22 2.08 -7.40
CA ARG A 13 -12.72 3.08 -8.36
C ARG A 13 -12.05 4.45 -8.21
N PRO A 14 -11.96 5.05 -6.99
CA PRO A 14 -11.20 6.29 -6.80
C PRO A 14 -9.74 6.20 -7.20
N PHE A 15 -9.08 5.05 -7.01
CA PHE A 15 -7.68 4.88 -7.41
C PHE A 15 -7.46 5.08 -8.91
N GLU A 16 -8.33 4.52 -9.75
CA GLU A 16 -8.24 4.69 -11.20
C GLU A 16 -8.45 6.15 -11.62
N GLN A 17 -9.39 6.84 -10.97
CA GLN A 17 -9.64 8.26 -11.22
C GLN A 17 -8.46 9.12 -10.78
N GLU A 18 -7.81 8.76 -9.67
CA GLU A 18 -6.67 9.47 -9.11
C GLU A 18 -5.46 9.39 -10.06
N ILE A 19 -5.17 8.19 -10.58
CA ILE A 19 -4.17 7.99 -11.63
C ILE A 19 -4.50 8.84 -12.88
N ARG A 20 -5.75 8.81 -13.33
CA ARG A 20 -6.18 9.56 -14.53
C ARG A 20 -6.03 11.07 -14.38
N LYS A 21 -6.18 11.60 -13.16
CA LYS A 21 -6.02 13.02 -12.85
C LYS A 21 -4.58 13.43 -12.50
N GLY A 22 -3.64 12.48 -12.47
CA GLY A 22 -2.25 12.76 -12.15
C GLY A 22 -1.94 12.77 -10.65
N CYS A 23 -2.71 12.04 -9.83
CA CYS A 23 -2.50 11.84 -8.40
C CYS A 23 -2.48 13.14 -7.57
N THR A 24 -3.49 13.99 -7.76
CA THR A 24 -3.61 15.31 -7.11
C THR A 24 -4.18 15.27 -5.70
N ASP A 25 -4.72 14.13 -5.25
CA ASP A 25 -5.49 13.93 -4.00
C ASP A 25 -6.83 14.69 -3.95
N GLU A 26 -7.44 14.90 -5.12
CA GLU A 26 -8.69 15.68 -5.27
C GLU A 26 -9.87 14.85 -5.77
N VAL A 27 -9.70 13.54 -6.02
CA VAL A 27 -10.81 12.69 -6.47
C VAL A 27 -11.85 12.48 -5.38
N VAL A 28 -11.40 12.39 -4.13
CA VAL A 28 -12.29 12.16 -2.99
C VAL A 28 -12.34 13.38 -2.09
N ILE A 29 -13.55 13.79 -1.73
CA ILE A 29 -13.76 14.89 -0.78
C ILE A 29 -13.16 14.49 0.57
N GLY A 30 -12.21 15.29 1.06
CA GLY A 30 -11.45 15.01 2.27
C GLY A 30 -10.21 14.14 2.07
N GLY A 31 -9.83 13.83 0.82
CA GLY A 31 -8.59 13.14 0.48
C GLY A 31 -8.66 11.61 0.56
N MET A 32 -7.75 10.96 -0.14
CA MET A 32 -7.70 9.51 -0.30
C MET A 32 -7.39 8.79 1.02
N LYS A 33 -6.53 9.38 1.86
CA LYS A 33 -6.22 8.88 3.21
C LYS A 33 -7.48 8.67 4.05
N ASN A 34 -8.30 9.70 4.17
CA ASN A 34 -9.53 9.64 4.96
C ASN A 34 -10.55 8.69 4.31
N TYR A 35 -10.62 8.68 2.99
CA TYR A 35 -11.48 7.76 2.25
C TYR A 35 -11.18 6.28 2.57
N VAL A 36 -9.91 5.88 2.46
CA VAL A 36 -9.49 4.50 2.74
C VAL A 36 -9.64 4.18 4.24
N GLY A 37 -9.23 5.11 5.12
CA GLY A 37 -9.38 4.95 6.58
C GLY A 37 -10.84 4.76 7.03
N ASN A 38 -11.79 5.40 6.36
CA ASN A 38 -13.22 5.23 6.64
C ASN A 38 -13.73 3.80 6.42
N TRP A 39 -13.11 3.03 5.52
CA TRP A 39 -13.49 1.63 5.30
C TRP A 39 -13.14 0.74 6.48
N VAL A 40 -12.08 1.04 7.24
CA VAL A 40 -11.77 0.33 8.49
C VAL A 40 -12.91 0.51 9.50
N THR A 41 -13.40 1.73 9.65
CA THR A 41 -14.53 2.01 10.55
C THR A 41 -15.81 1.34 10.05
N LYS A 42 -16.13 1.47 8.77
CA LYS A 42 -17.32 0.85 8.16
C LYS A 42 -17.31 -0.67 8.27
N SER A 43 -16.14 -1.31 8.12
CA SER A 43 -16.00 -2.77 8.22
C SER A 43 -16.48 -3.36 9.54
N ARG A 44 -16.52 -2.56 10.62
CA ARG A 44 -17.05 -3.00 11.92
C ARG A 44 -18.56 -3.27 11.89
N GLN A 45 -19.27 -2.63 10.96
CA GLN A 45 -20.71 -2.77 10.75
C GLN A 45 -21.05 -3.77 9.65
N LEU A 46 -20.04 -4.30 8.94
CA LEU A 46 -20.19 -5.28 7.88
C LEU A 46 -19.87 -6.68 8.42
N ASP A 47 -20.47 -7.71 7.82
CA ASP A 47 -20.24 -9.11 8.19
C ASP A 47 -18.98 -9.65 7.52
N LEU A 48 -17.87 -8.95 7.74
CA LEU A 48 -16.55 -9.29 7.22
C LEU A 48 -15.75 -10.12 8.23
N GLY A 49 -15.04 -11.11 7.73
CA GLY A 49 -14.11 -11.94 8.49
C GLY A 49 -12.91 -11.15 9.02
N LEU A 50 -12.17 -11.76 9.95
CA LEU A 50 -10.97 -11.13 10.55
C LEU A 50 -9.89 -10.83 9.50
N ALA A 51 -9.68 -11.73 8.54
CA ALA A 51 -8.69 -11.56 7.47
C ALA A 51 -9.03 -10.37 6.56
N GLU A 52 -10.31 -10.19 6.22
CA GLU A 52 -10.79 -9.08 5.40
C GLU A 52 -10.67 -7.74 6.13
N LYS A 53 -11.06 -7.71 7.41
CA LYS A 53 -10.86 -6.55 8.29
C LYS A 53 -9.38 -6.22 8.49
N GLN A 54 -8.48 -7.21 8.44
CA GLN A 54 -7.03 -6.99 8.47
C GLN A 54 -6.55 -6.36 7.16
N LYS A 55 -6.95 -6.90 6.00
CA LYS A 55 -6.63 -6.30 4.69
C LYS A 55 -7.04 -4.83 4.59
N LEU A 56 -8.22 -4.47 5.12
CA LEU A 56 -8.67 -3.07 5.14
C LEU A 56 -7.81 -2.19 6.06
N ARG A 57 -7.30 -2.72 7.17
CA ARG A 57 -6.36 -2.02 8.04
C ARG A 57 -5.01 -1.84 7.37
N ASP A 58 -4.46 -2.88 6.75
CA ASP A 58 -3.20 -2.81 6.02
C ASP A 58 -3.27 -1.78 4.87
N LEU A 59 -4.43 -1.69 4.20
CA LEU A 59 -4.69 -0.65 3.21
C LEU A 59 -4.74 0.75 3.84
N ALA A 60 -5.41 0.94 4.97
CA ALA A 60 -5.45 2.24 5.63
C ALA A 60 -4.05 2.68 6.11
N ASP A 61 -3.27 1.75 6.65
CA ASP A 61 -1.89 2.00 7.08
C ASP A 61 -1.02 2.37 5.88
N LEU A 62 -1.21 1.71 4.73
CA LEU A 62 -0.53 2.09 3.49
C LEU A 62 -0.86 3.54 3.08
N PHE A 63 -2.03 4.08 3.39
CA PHE A 63 -2.42 5.45 3.02
C PHE A 63 -2.25 6.49 4.14
N ALA A 64 -1.62 6.13 5.27
CA ALA A 64 -1.52 6.99 6.45
C ALA A 64 -0.89 8.36 6.19
N ASP A 65 0.03 8.46 5.24
CA ASP A 65 0.74 9.70 4.89
C ASP A 65 0.45 10.18 3.45
N TYR A 66 -0.58 9.65 2.80
CA TYR A 66 -0.86 9.88 1.37
C TYR A 66 -0.98 11.38 0.99
N ASP A 67 -1.55 12.18 1.89
CA ASP A 67 -1.73 13.61 1.74
C ASP A 67 -0.40 14.38 1.66
N LEU A 68 0.65 13.86 2.30
CA LEU A 68 1.98 14.47 2.36
C LEU A 68 2.88 14.11 1.17
N LEU A 69 2.47 13.16 0.35
CA LEU A 69 3.28 12.63 -0.74
C LEU A 69 3.19 13.46 -2.02
N THR A 70 4.25 13.36 -2.83
CA THR A 70 4.26 13.89 -4.19
C THR A 70 3.38 13.03 -5.11
N PRO A 71 2.93 13.56 -6.27
CA PRO A 71 2.14 12.78 -7.24
C PRO A 71 2.78 11.46 -7.67
N MET A 72 4.11 11.41 -7.80
CA MET A 72 4.83 10.20 -8.21
C MET A 72 4.85 9.14 -7.09
N GLU A 73 4.99 9.56 -5.84
CA GLU A 73 4.92 8.67 -4.68
C GLU A 73 3.49 8.16 -4.47
N ARG A 74 2.48 9.02 -4.64
CA ARG A 74 1.06 8.66 -4.62
C ARG A 74 0.71 7.61 -5.66
N LEU A 75 1.21 7.76 -6.89
CA LEU A 75 1.06 6.73 -7.94
C LEU A 75 1.63 5.39 -7.49
N THR A 76 2.85 5.41 -6.94
CA THR A 76 3.52 4.21 -6.43
C THR A 76 2.70 3.54 -5.31
N GLN A 77 2.10 4.34 -4.43
CA GLN A 77 1.29 3.85 -3.32
C GLN A 77 -0.04 3.26 -3.81
N ILE A 78 -0.70 3.90 -4.78
CA ILE A 78 -1.90 3.35 -5.43
C ILE A 78 -1.59 2.02 -6.12
N GLU A 79 -0.48 1.91 -6.84
CA GLU A 79 -0.09 0.66 -7.50
C GLU A 79 0.21 -0.46 -6.48
N LYS A 80 0.83 -0.14 -5.34
CA LYS A 80 0.98 -1.09 -4.22
C LYS A 80 -0.37 -1.55 -3.69
N ALA A 81 -1.31 -0.62 -3.49
CA ALA A 81 -2.66 -0.93 -3.01
C ALA A 81 -3.41 -1.86 -3.98
N LYS A 82 -3.37 -1.56 -5.28
CA LYS A 82 -3.95 -2.41 -6.33
C LYS A 82 -3.38 -3.82 -6.30
N LYS A 83 -2.07 -3.97 -6.10
CA LYS A 83 -1.44 -5.30 -5.95
C LYS A 83 -1.92 -6.04 -4.71
N MET A 84 -2.06 -5.36 -3.56
CA MET A 84 -2.60 -5.98 -2.34
C MET A 84 -4.03 -6.48 -2.52
N ILE A 85 -4.83 -5.73 -3.29
CA ILE A 85 -6.21 -6.02 -3.61
C ILE A 85 -6.34 -7.17 -4.62
N SER A 86 -5.57 -7.14 -5.70
CA SER A 86 -5.64 -8.13 -6.77
C SER A 86 -5.10 -9.51 -6.38
N ASN A 87 -4.36 -9.62 -5.27
CA ASN A 87 -3.72 -10.87 -4.89
C ASN A 87 -4.70 -11.77 -4.11
N PRO A 88 -5.25 -12.84 -4.72
CA PRO A 88 -6.33 -13.59 -4.09
C PRO A 88 -5.81 -14.48 -2.94
N LYS A 89 -4.52 -14.84 -2.94
CA LYS A 89 -3.88 -15.72 -1.94
C LYS A 89 -2.37 -15.51 -1.97
N VAL A 90 -1.81 -14.71 -1.08
CA VAL A 90 -0.42 -14.94 -0.65
C VAL A 90 -0.42 -14.84 0.86
N ASP A 91 -0.25 -16.01 1.45
CA ASP A 91 0.11 -16.20 2.84
C ASP A 91 1.22 -15.22 3.22
N THR A 92 0.98 -14.48 4.29
CA THR A 92 1.97 -13.67 4.98
C THR A 92 3.17 -14.54 5.37
N LYS A 93 4.17 -14.64 4.50
CA LYS A 93 5.53 -14.94 4.93
C LYS A 93 6.27 -13.61 5.02
N SER A 94 6.30 -13.11 6.25
CA SER A 94 7.27 -12.14 6.73
C SER A 94 8.68 -12.54 6.28
N GLU A 95 9.31 -11.71 5.45
CA GLU A 95 10.76 -11.68 5.31
C GLU A 95 11.23 -10.25 5.63
N ALA A 96 11.28 -9.97 6.93
CA ALA A 96 12.32 -9.16 7.48
C ALA A 96 13.65 -9.95 7.39
N ALA A 97 14.52 -9.53 6.49
CA ALA A 97 15.97 -9.78 6.55
C ALA A 97 16.62 -8.55 5.89
N SER A 98 16.75 -7.44 6.61
CA SER A 98 17.92 -7.15 7.45
C SER A 98 19.23 -7.35 6.68
N SER A 99 19.62 -6.27 6.02
CA SER A 99 20.98 -5.84 5.65
C SER A 99 22.16 -6.73 6.06
N ARG A 100 22.96 -7.15 5.07
CA ARG A 100 24.39 -7.43 5.24
C ARG A 100 25.16 -6.74 4.11
N ILE A 101 25.74 -5.59 4.42
CA ILE A 101 26.78 -4.95 3.62
C ILE A 101 28.07 -5.62 4.10
N GLU A 102 28.71 -6.44 3.28
CA GLU A 102 30.11 -6.79 3.48
C GLU A 102 30.96 -5.86 2.62
N GLU A 103 31.58 -4.91 3.30
CA GLU A 103 32.61 -4.01 2.79
C GLU A 103 33.92 -4.80 2.70
N THR A 104 34.26 -5.29 1.50
CA THR A 104 35.59 -5.85 1.24
C THR A 104 36.51 -4.72 0.79
N ILE A 105 37.23 -4.14 1.75
CA ILE A 105 38.43 -3.34 1.50
C ILE A 105 39.62 -4.28 1.24
N ASP A 106 40.01 -4.44 -0.02
CA ASP A 106 41.28 -5.06 -0.40
C ASP A 106 42.30 -3.94 -0.72
N LEU A 107 43.29 -3.79 0.16
CA LEU A 107 44.39 -2.83 0.04
C LEU A 107 45.41 -3.31 -1.03
N PRO A 108 46.00 -2.41 -1.84
CA PRO A 108 47.04 -2.78 -2.79
C PRO A 108 48.36 -3.11 -2.08
N LEU A 109 48.85 -4.34 -2.25
CA LEU A 109 50.17 -4.77 -1.80
C LEU A 109 51.26 -4.25 -2.78
N PHE A 110 51.83 -3.09 -2.48
CA PHE A 110 53.09 -2.68 -3.11
C PHE A 110 54.22 -3.54 -2.55
N ALA A 111 54.79 -4.43 -3.37
CA ALA A 111 56.05 -5.09 -3.08
C ALA A 111 57.17 -4.41 -3.88
N ASN A 112 58.02 -3.66 -3.16
CA ASN A 112 59.39 -3.33 -3.56
C ASN A 112 60.21 -4.62 -3.61
N VAL A 113 60.84 -4.92 -4.75
CA VAL A 113 62.27 -5.28 -4.95
C VAL A 113 62.58 -5.12 -6.43
#